data_AF-A0A150RFJ2-F1
#
_entry.id   AF-A0A150RFJ2-F1
#
_cell.length_a   1.000
_cell.length_b   1.000
_cell.length_c   1.000
_cell.angle_alpha   90.00
_cell.angle_beta   90.00
_cell.angle_gamma   90.00
#
_symmetry.space_group_name_H-M   'P 1'
#
loop_
_entity.id
_entity.type
_entity.pdbx_description
1 polymer ?
#
loop_
_entity_poly.entity_id
_entity_poly.type
_entity_poly.pdbx_seq_one_letter_code
_entity_poly.pdbx_strand_id
1 'polypeptide(L)'
;MGEAHDALTAAEKLLLMEVVVSPTQAESVAVRNPGNTPIVLTDYYLADYNTYYNVVVAGAPAVTSDFIVRFPAGAVIQPGETQYVSIAGGECFRTSCGVTSPFTGYGIYPTYEIATGAVATTSPDVPDMLVPVTNGVGTAWGFTNGGEPVILFHWDGMTNLVTDVDYVYYGAAGTQAPVNKTGVTVNGSTYLPDTADNPALHAPLSMNTTTINTCRVDLTETGQVMTGSNGVSGRDETSEPWSTTWTACAVPSAADIDLDTVLNSMDNCLTVSNTAQTDTDADGVGDACDSCPTVADMMQPDVDADGVGDACDNCSTAPNPDQADSNGNGIGDA
;
A
#
# COMPACT_ATOMS: atom_id res chain seq x y z
N MET A 1 -21.47 -16.02 28.51
CA MET A 1 -20.05 -15.68 28.74
C MET A 1 -19.50 -15.50 27.35
N GLY A 2 -19.23 -14.26 26.94
CA GLY A 2 -18.74 -13.98 25.60
C GLY A 2 -17.39 -14.66 25.41
N GLU A 3 -17.27 -15.47 24.36
CA GLU A 3 -15.97 -15.98 23.95
C GLU A 3 -15.08 -14.78 23.69
N ALA A 4 -13.92 -14.76 24.34
CA ALA A 4 -12.92 -13.74 24.10
C ALA A 4 -12.51 -13.85 22.63
N HIS A 5 -12.71 -12.76 21.87
CA HIS A 5 -11.90 -12.46 20.70
C HIS A 5 -10.45 -12.74 21.11
N ASP A 6 -9.70 -13.54 20.34
CA ASP A 6 -8.25 -13.47 20.43
C ASP A 6 -7.90 -12.08 19.88
N ALA A 7 -7.88 -11.11 20.78
CA ALA A 7 -7.99 -9.72 20.43
C ALA A 7 -6.64 -9.27 19.92
N LEU A 8 -6.54 -9.07 18.60
CA LEU A 8 -5.45 -8.31 18.02
C LEU A 8 -5.22 -7.06 18.87
N THR A 9 -3.96 -6.89 19.24
CA THR A 9 -3.49 -5.81 20.07
C THR A 9 -3.30 -4.55 19.24
N ALA A 10 -3.22 -3.40 19.90
CA ALA A 10 -2.96 -2.13 19.22
C ALA A 10 -1.61 -2.13 18.48
N ALA A 11 -0.67 -3.01 18.85
CA ALA A 11 0.60 -3.18 18.15
C ALA A 11 0.45 -3.86 16.78
N GLU A 12 -0.69 -4.50 16.53
CA GLU A 12 -1.04 -5.23 15.31
C GLU A 12 -2.01 -4.43 14.41
N LYS A 13 -2.29 -3.18 14.78
CA LYS A 13 -3.07 -2.23 13.96
C LYS A 13 -2.23 -1.81 12.76
N LEU A 14 -2.73 -2.12 11.58
CA LEU A 14 -2.25 -1.59 10.30
C LEU A 14 -3.16 -0.43 9.88
N LEU A 15 -2.67 0.39 8.95
CA LEU A 15 -3.44 1.49 8.36
C LEU A 15 -3.51 1.34 6.85
N LEU A 16 -4.69 1.54 6.29
CA LEU A 16 -4.88 1.93 4.90
C LEU A 16 -4.29 3.34 4.74
N MET A 17 -3.39 3.51 3.78
CA MET A 17 -2.67 4.77 3.56
C MET A 17 -3.10 5.49 2.30
N GLU A 18 -3.42 4.72 1.26
CA GLU A 18 -3.81 5.27 -0.02
C GLU A 18 -4.79 4.32 -0.71
N VAL A 19 -5.79 4.89 -1.36
CA VAL A 19 -6.69 4.17 -2.27
C VAL A 19 -6.68 4.91 -3.60
N VAL A 20 -6.24 4.21 -4.65
CA VAL A 20 -6.27 4.68 -6.04
C VAL A 20 -7.39 3.96 -6.76
N VAL A 21 -8.34 4.71 -7.31
CA VAL A 21 -9.53 4.23 -8.03
C VAL A 21 -9.43 4.52 -9.52
N SER A 22 -8.68 5.55 -9.91
CA SER A 22 -8.49 5.90 -11.31
C SER A 22 -7.07 6.41 -11.57
N PRO A 23 -6.42 5.98 -12.66
CA PRO A 23 -6.97 5.14 -13.75
C PRO A 23 -7.17 3.67 -13.34
N THR A 24 -8.08 2.95 -14.02
CA THR A 24 -8.40 1.53 -13.71
C THR A 24 -7.18 0.61 -13.68
N GLN A 25 -6.18 0.87 -14.54
CA GLN A 25 -4.94 0.07 -14.55
C GLN A 25 -4.07 0.29 -13.31
N ALA A 26 -4.28 1.38 -12.57
CA ALA A 26 -3.51 1.75 -11.39
C ALA A 26 -4.29 1.51 -10.08
N GLU A 27 -5.48 0.89 -10.17
CA GLU A 27 -6.28 0.60 -8.99
C GLU A 27 -5.46 -0.17 -7.96
N SER A 28 -5.36 0.40 -6.77
CA SER A 28 -4.45 -0.09 -5.74
C SER A 28 -4.81 0.42 -4.36
N VAL A 29 -4.32 -0.32 -3.36
CA VAL A 29 -4.42 0.01 -1.94
C VAL A 29 -3.02 -0.03 -1.34
N ALA A 30 -2.67 0.98 -0.55
CA ALA A 30 -1.46 0.98 0.25
C ALA A 30 -1.78 0.65 1.71
N VAL A 31 -1.04 -0.27 2.30
CA VAL A 31 -1.15 -0.69 3.71
C VAL A 31 0.15 -0.40 4.43
N ARG A 32 0.08 0.25 5.59
CA ARG A 32 1.26 0.62 6.38
C ARG A 32 1.23 0.00 7.77
N ASN A 33 2.42 -0.33 8.26
CA ASN A 33 2.65 -0.62 9.66
C ASN A 33 3.07 0.68 10.40
N PRO A 34 2.17 1.33 11.16
CA PRO A 34 2.51 2.52 11.95
C PRO A 34 3.27 2.17 13.25
N GLY A 35 3.35 0.88 13.59
CA GLY A 35 3.96 0.38 14.82
C GLY A 35 5.48 0.34 14.77
N ASN A 36 6.05 -0.20 15.85
CA ASN A 36 7.49 -0.34 16.05
C ASN A 36 7.97 -1.80 16.02
N THR A 37 7.09 -2.74 15.70
CA THR A 37 7.41 -4.17 15.57
C THR A 37 6.94 -4.71 14.22
N PRO A 38 7.67 -5.68 13.62
CA PRO A 38 7.21 -6.36 12.40
C PRO A 38 5.86 -7.06 12.63
N ILE A 39 4.98 -7.05 11.62
CA ILE A 39 3.67 -7.72 11.65
C ILE A 39 3.63 -8.79 10.56
N VAL A 40 3.22 -10.00 10.92
CA VAL A 40 2.99 -11.10 9.97
C VAL A 40 1.60 -10.92 9.36
N LEU A 41 1.53 -10.84 8.03
CA LEU A 41 0.31 -10.50 7.32
C LEU A 41 -0.57 -11.71 6.96
N THR A 42 -0.13 -12.93 7.27
CA THR A 42 -0.75 -14.18 6.78
C THR A 42 -2.25 -14.25 7.04
N ASP A 43 -2.77 -13.67 8.12
CA ASP A 43 -4.20 -13.69 8.47
C ASP A 43 -4.88 -12.31 8.33
N TYR A 44 -4.29 -11.43 7.52
CA TYR A 44 -4.87 -10.16 7.11
C TYR A 44 -5.46 -10.25 5.71
N TYR A 45 -6.56 -9.55 5.50
CA TYR A 45 -7.40 -9.64 4.32
C TYR A 45 -7.80 -8.24 3.84
N LEU A 46 -8.00 -8.12 2.53
CA LEU A 46 -8.59 -6.95 1.90
C LEU A 46 -9.91 -7.36 1.22
N ALA A 47 -10.91 -6.50 1.32
CA ALA A 47 -12.17 -6.63 0.60
C ALA A 47 -12.79 -5.26 0.31
N ASP A 48 -13.71 -5.21 -0.66
CA ASP A 48 -14.39 -4.00 -1.13
C ASP A 48 -15.93 -4.13 -1.13
N TYR A 49 -16.50 -4.97 -0.25
CA TYR A 49 -17.95 -5.18 -0.18
C TYR A 49 -18.50 -5.32 1.23
N ASN A 50 -19.78 -4.97 1.38
CA ASN A 50 -20.43 -4.75 2.68
C ASN A 50 -20.68 -6.00 3.55
N THR A 51 -20.38 -7.19 3.05
CA THR A 51 -20.63 -8.46 3.76
C THR A 51 -19.40 -9.36 3.83
N TYR A 52 -18.19 -8.78 3.71
CA TYR A 52 -16.89 -9.46 3.80
C TYR A 52 -16.76 -10.40 5.01
N TYR A 53 -17.36 -10.02 6.13
CA TYR A 53 -17.37 -10.78 7.37
C TYR A 53 -18.01 -12.17 7.27
N ASN A 54 -18.73 -12.49 6.18
CA ASN A 54 -19.25 -13.84 5.93
C ASN A 54 -18.16 -14.84 5.50
N VAL A 55 -16.91 -14.40 5.29
CA VAL A 55 -15.75 -15.27 5.01
C VAL A 55 -15.59 -16.40 6.04
N VAL A 56 -16.03 -16.16 7.28
CA VAL A 56 -15.95 -17.11 8.40
C VAL A 56 -16.92 -18.30 8.25
N VAL A 57 -17.86 -18.25 7.30
CA VAL A 57 -18.89 -19.27 7.10
C VAL A 57 -18.47 -20.25 6.01
N ALA A 58 -18.61 -21.55 6.27
CA ALA A 58 -18.39 -22.57 5.27
C ALA A 58 -19.33 -22.38 4.06
N GLY A 59 -18.76 -22.29 2.85
CA GLY A 59 -19.53 -21.97 1.65
C GLY A 59 -19.94 -20.50 1.56
N ALA A 60 -19.12 -19.61 2.13
CA ALA A 60 -19.26 -18.16 1.99
C ALA A 60 -19.67 -17.78 0.55
N PRO A 61 -20.62 -16.84 0.38
CA PRO A 61 -21.13 -16.48 -0.92
C PRO A 61 -20.03 -16.08 -1.90
N ALA A 62 -20.19 -16.47 -3.15
CA ALA A 62 -19.35 -15.97 -4.24
C ALA A 62 -19.45 -14.44 -4.32
N VAL A 63 -18.34 -13.80 -4.64
CA VAL A 63 -18.26 -12.36 -4.87
C VAL A 63 -18.33 -12.15 -6.38
N THR A 64 -19.29 -11.36 -6.87
CA THR A 64 -19.54 -11.26 -8.33
C THR A 64 -18.89 -10.05 -8.97
N SER A 65 -18.87 -8.92 -8.28
CA SER A 65 -18.39 -7.61 -8.76
C SER A 65 -17.27 -7.02 -7.90
N ASP A 66 -16.96 -7.67 -6.79
CA ASP A 66 -16.03 -7.17 -5.78
C ASP A 66 -14.93 -8.23 -5.59
N PHE A 67 -14.05 -8.05 -4.61
CA PHE A 67 -13.03 -9.00 -4.21
C PHE A 67 -12.95 -9.20 -2.69
N ILE A 68 -12.46 -10.39 -2.31
CA ILE A 68 -11.87 -10.69 -1.01
C ILE A 68 -10.58 -11.45 -1.27
N VAL A 69 -9.48 -10.94 -0.72
CA VAL A 69 -8.15 -11.53 -0.85
C VAL A 69 -7.40 -11.51 0.47
N ARG A 70 -6.41 -12.37 0.61
CA ARG A 70 -5.57 -12.53 1.79
C ARG A 70 -4.10 -12.40 1.42
N PHE A 71 -3.28 -11.81 2.29
CA PHE A 71 -1.83 -11.81 2.05
C PHE A 71 -1.27 -13.24 2.05
N PRO A 72 -0.20 -13.50 1.26
CA PRO A 72 0.41 -14.81 1.18
C PRO A 72 1.08 -15.23 2.50
N ALA A 73 1.23 -16.54 2.68
CA ALA A 73 1.86 -17.09 3.88
C ALA A 73 3.31 -16.61 4.01
N GLY A 74 3.70 -16.16 5.21
CA GLY A 74 5.05 -15.64 5.47
C GLY A 74 5.28 -14.20 5.04
N ALA A 75 4.26 -13.51 4.47
CA ALA A 75 4.32 -12.07 4.28
C ALA A 75 4.51 -11.35 5.62
N VAL A 76 5.44 -10.39 5.65
CA VAL A 76 5.76 -9.57 6.83
C VAL A 76 5.86 -8.11 6.40
N ILE A 77 5.32 -7.20 7.19
CA ILE A 77 5.49 -5.76 7.04
C ILE A 77 6.31 -5.21 8.20
N GLN A 78 7.44 -4.57 7.89
CA GLN A 78 8.36 -3.99 8.85
C GLN A 78 7.80 -2.70 9.46
N PRO A 79 8.29 -2.28 10.63
CA PRO A 79 7.93 -0.99 11.23
C PRO A 79 8.12 0.17 10.24
N GLY A 80 7.09 0.98 10.06
CA GLY A 80 7.12 2.16 9.19
C GLY A 80 6.98 1.87 7.69
N GLU A 81 7.07 0.61 7.27
CA GLU A 81 6.95 0.17 5.87
C GLU A 81 5.52 0.31 5.36
N THR A 82 5.39 0.66 4.07
CA THR A 82 4.15 0.67 3.31
C THR A 82 4.23 -0.37 2.21
N GLN A 83 3.21 -1.22 2.09
CA GLN A 83 3.08 -2.24 1.06
C GLN A 83 1.92 -1.90 0.14
N TYR A 84 2.13 -2.04 -1.17
CA TYR A 84 1.14 -1.72 -2.19
C TYR A 84 0.52 -3.01 -2.74
N VAL A 85 -0.80 -3.07 -2.77
CA VAL A 85 -1.57 -4.16 -3.39
C VAL A 85 -2.22 -3.62 -4.65
N SER A 86 -1.81 -4.13 -5.82
CA SER A 86 -2.47 -3.81 -7.09
C SER A 86 -3.72 -4.66 -7.29
N ILE A 87 -4.82 -4.02 -7.68
CA ILE A 87 -6.11 -4.67 -7.96
C ILE A 87 -6.18 -5.15 -9.42
N ALA A 88 -5.59 -4.38 -10.34
CA ALA A 88 -5.56 -4.69 -11.77
C ALA A 88 -4.41 -5.63 -12.19
N GLY A 89 -3.41 -5.82 -11.32
CA GLY A 89 -2.25 -6.69 -11.53
C GLY A 89 -0.94 -5.92 -11.68
N GLY A 90 0.19 -6.61 -11.43
CA GLY A 90 1.52 -6.03 -11.35
C GLY A 90 2.00 -5.37 -12.65
N GLU A 91 1.66 -5.94 -13.81
CA GLU A 91 2.01 -5.35 -15.11
C GLU A 91 1.13 -4.13 -15.45
N CYS A 92 -0.12 -4.12 -14.99
CA CYS A 92 -1.02 -2.97 -15.08
C CYS A 92 -0.49 -1.80 -14.26
N PHE A 93 -0.11 -2.07 -13.02
CA PHE A 93 0.47 -1.09 -12.12
C PHE A 93 1.77 -0.49 -12.69
N ARG A 94 2.67 -1.35 -13.19
CA ARG A 94 3.98 -0.93 -13.68
C ARG A 94 3.95 -0.24 -15.05
N THR A 95 3.16 -0.75 -16.00
CA THR A 95 3.25 -0.39 -17.44
C THR A 95 1.89 -0.10 -18.10
N SER A 96 0.85 0.14 -17.30
CA SER A 96 -0.54 0.28 -17.77
C SER A 96 -1.04 -0.90 -18.60
N CYS A 97 -0.50 -2.11 -18.40
CA CYS A 97 -0.88 -3.31 -19.15
C CYS A 97 -0.69 -3.17 -20.66
N GLY A 98 0.20 -2.26 -21.11
CA GLY A 98 0.41 -1.97 -22.52
C GLY A 98 -0.81 -1.41 -23.25
N VAL A 99 -1.84 -0.95 -22.53
CA VAL A 99 -3.00 -0.30 -23.16
C VAL A 99 -2.62 1.12 -23.56
N THR A 100 -3.12 1.59 -24.70
CA THR A 100 -2.93 2.99 -25.09
C THR A 100 -3.79 3.87 -24.18
N SER A 101 -3.18 4.39 -23.13
CA SER A 101 -3.77 5.26 -22.12
C SER A 101 -2.86 6.48 -21.92
N PRO A 102 -3.38 7.65 -21.49
CA PRO A 102 -2.51 8.72 -20.98
C PRO A 102 -1.69 8.28 -19.76
N PHE A 103 -2.12 7.25 -19.04
CA PHE A 103 -1.33 6.62 -17.99
C PHE A 103 -0.39 5.56 -18.57
N THR A 104 0.90 5.71 -18.28
CA THR A 104 1.97 4.82 -18.77
C THR A 104 2.40 3.77 -17.75
N GLY A 105 1.75 3.70 -16.59
CA GLY A 105 2.22 2.92 -15.45
C GLY A 105 3.07 3.75 -14.48
N TYR A 106 3.28 3.22 -13.27
CA TYR A 106 4.14 3.85 -12.26
C TYR A 106 5.64 3.56 -12.44
N GLY A 107 6.00 2.69 -13.40
CA GLY A 107 7.40 2.30 -13.66
C GLY A 107 7.98 1.31 -12.64
N ILE A 108 7.33 1.14 -11.49
CA ILE A 108 7.69 0.19 -10.43
C ILE A 108 6.66 -0.93 -10.31
N TYR A 109 7.05 -2.06 -9.73
CA TYR A 109 6.13 -3.11 -9.34
C TYR A 109 5.46 -2.79 -7.98
N PRO A 110 4.21 -3.20 -7.76
CA PRO A 110 3.60 -3.17 -6.44
C PRO A 110 4.21 -4.27 -5.55
N THR A 111 3.94 -4.23 -4.24
CA THR A 111 4.40 -5.26 -3.31
C THR A 111 3.64 -6.58 -3.49
N TYR A 112 2.34 -6.51 -3.74
CA TYR A 112 1.49 -7.66 -4.06
C TYR A 112 0.53 -7.32 -5.18
N GLU A 113 -0.08 -8.35 -5.75
CA GLU A 113 -1.13 -8.18 -6.75
C GLU A 113 -2.30 -9.16 -6.58
N ILE A 114 -3.47 -8.77 -7.05
CA ILE A 114 -4.59 -9.69 -7.24
C ILE A 114 -4.45 -10.35 -8.62
N ALA A 115 -3.81 -11.51 -8.65
CA ALA A 115 -3.64 -12.29 -9.88
C ALA A 115 -4.80 -13.27 -10.11
N THR A 116 -5.68 -12.96 -11.06
CA THR A 116 -6.78 -13.85 -11.47
C THR A 116 -6.46 -14.74 -12.68
N GLY A 117 -5.19 -14.76 -13.11
CA GLY A 117 -4.68 -15.68 -14.14
C GLY A 117 -4.64 -15.12 -15.58
N ALA A 118 -4.93 -13.83 -15.79
CA ALA A 118 -4.64 -13.17 -17.06
C ALA A 118 -3.15 -12.80 -17.13
N VAL A 119 -2.36 -13.56 -17.90
CA VAL A 119 -0.89 -13.39 -18.01
C VAL A 119 -0.47 -12.00 -18.51
N ALA A 120 -1.35 -11.28 -19.21
CA ALA A 120 -1.05 -9.94 -19.73
C ALA A 120 -1.14 -8.83 -18.68
N THR A 121 -1.76 -9.08 -17.53
CA THR A 121 -1.98 -8.07 -16.49
C THR A 121 -1.18 -8.32 -15.22
N THR A 122 -0.67 -9.54 -15.07
CA THR A 122 -0.01 -10.04 -13.85
C THR A 122 1.48 -10.26 -14.08
N SER A 123 2.29 -10.21 -13.02
CA SER A 123 3.74 -10.39 -13.06
C SER A 123 4.17 -11.57 -12.17
N PRO A 124 4.95 -12.53 -12.70
CA PRO A 124 5.46 -13.63 -11.87
C PRO A 124 6.46 -13.17 -10.79
N ASP A 125 6.98 -11.95 -10.90
CA ASP A 125 7.93 -11.37 -9.95
C ASP A 125 7.23 -10.66 -8.78
N VAL A 126 5.91 -10.50 -8.83
CA VAL A 126 5.10 -9.90 -7.77
C VAL A 126 4.34 -11.01 -7.04
N PRO A 127 4.45 -11.11 -5.70
CA PRO A 127 3.69 -12.08 -4.93
C PRO A 127 2.17 -11.91 -5.05
N ASP A 128 1.47 -13.01 -5.37
CA ASP A 128 0.02 -13.04 -5.48
C ASP A 128 -0.66 -12.96 -4.11
N MET A 129 -1.72 -12.15 -4.03
CA MET A 129 -2.72 -12.25 -2.99
C MET A 129 -3.55 -13.53 -3.18
N LEU A 130 -3.87 -14.20 -2.07
CA LEU A 130 -4.61 -15.46 -2.07
C LEU A 130 -6.11 -15.22 -2.06
N VAL A 131 -6.87 -16.06 -2.76
CA VAL A 131 -8.34 -16.00 -2.78
C VAL A 131 -8.89 -16.99 -1.74
N PRO A 132 -9.42 -16.53 -0.59
CA PRO A 132 -9.75 -17.40 0.55
C PRO A 132 -11.08 -18.16 0.38
N VAL A 133 -11.93 -17.74 -0.56
CA VAL A 133 -13.24 -18.35 -0.83
C VAL A 133 -13.41 -18.63 -2.31
N THR A 134 -14.26 -19.60 -2.65
CA THR A 134 -14.53 -19.91 -4.07
C THR A 134 -15.17 -18.71 -4.76
N ASN A 135 -14.57 -18.25 -5.87
CA ASN A 135 -14.96 -17.00 -6.55
C ASN A 135 -14.90 -15.78 -5.61
N GLY A 136 -13.88 -15.72 -4.75
CA GLY A 136 -13.62 -14.55 -3.90
C GLY A 136 -13.19 -13.32 -4.68
N VAL A 137 -12.72 -13.46 -5.91
CA VAL A 137 -12.52 -12.35 -6.85
C VAL A 137 -13.57 -12.49 -7.95
N GLY A 138 -14.42 -11.47 -8.11
CA GLY A 138 -15.50 -11.44 -9.09
C GLY A 138 -15.00 -11.47 -10.54
N THR A 139 -15.92 -11.38 -11.50
CA THR A 139 -15.56 -11.28 -12.94
C THR A 139 -15.45 -9.83 -13.44
N ALA A 140 -15.93 -8.89 -12.63
CA ALA A 140 -15.84 -7.45 -12.86
C ALA A 140 -15.31 -6.78 -11.58
N TRP A 141 -14.29 -7.40 -10.98
CA TRP A 141 -13.62 -6.88 -9.78
C TRP A 141 -12.85 -5.62 -10.13
N GLY A 142 -12.63 -4.78 -9.11
CA GLY A 142 -12.03 -3.47 -9.29
C GLY A 142 -12.89 -2.40 -8.66
N PHE A 143 -12.29 -1.24 -8.54
CA PHE A 143 -12.86 -0.13 -7.81
C PHE A 143 -13.89 0.63 -8.63
N THR A 144 -15.10 0.80 -8.11
CA THR A 144 -16.11 1.60 -8.81
C THR A 144 -15.89 3.09 -8.56
N ASN A 145 -16.00 3.91 -9.61
CA ASN A 145 -16.00 5.37 -9.48
C ASN A 145 -17.21 5.93 -8.69
N GLY A 146 -18.16 5.07 -8.30
CA GLY A 146 -19.41 5.40 -7.63
C GLY A 146 -19.37 5.32 -6.11
N GLY A 147 -18.30 4.74 -5.55
CA GLY A 147 -18.07 4.63 -4.11
C GLY A 147 -18.48 3.28 -3.52
N GLU A 148 -17.60 2.78 -2.66
CA GLU A 148 -17.66 1.47 -2.00
C GLU A 148 -16.65 1.46 -0.84
N PRO A 149 -16.74 0.49 0.09
CA PRO A 149 -15.75 0.38 1.15
C PRO A 149 -14.45 -0.22 0.64
N VAL A 150 -13.34 0.07 1.33
CA VAL A 150 -12.13 -0.74 1.33
C VAL A 150 -11.89 -1.14 2.78
N ILE A 151 -11.90 -2.44 3.04
CA ILE A 151 -11.79 -3.02 4.37
C ILE A 151 -10.47 -3.78 4.47
N LEU A 152 -9.64 -3.40 5.44
CA LEU A 152 -8.56 -4.23 5.96
C LEU A 152 -9.06 -4.91 7.23
N PHE A 153 -9.02 -6.24 7.27
CA PHE A 153 -9.49 -6.99 8.43
C PHE A 153 -8.62 -8.21 8.68
N HIS A 154 -8.78 -8.80 9.87
CA HIS A 154 -8.06 -9.97 10.31
C HIS A 154 -9.01 -11.13 10.61
N TRP A 155 -8.59 -12.34 10.20
CA TRP A 155 -9.26 -13.58 10.56
C TRP A 155 -8.30 -14.77 10.54
N ASP A 156 -8.14 -15.40 11.70
CA ASP A 156 -7.24 -16.54 11.93
C ASP A 156 -7.70 -17.87 11.28
N GLY A 157 -8.81 -17.85 10.55
CA GLY A 157 -9.39 -19.04 9.93
C GLY A 157 -10.19 -19.94 10.89
N MET A 158 -10.31 -19.56 12.17
CA MET A 158 -10.93 -20.39 13.21
C MET A 158 -12.04 -19.67 13.98
N THR A 159 -11.86 -18.39 14.25
CA THR A 159 -12.81 -17.57 15.03
C THR A 159 -14.13 -17.38 14.29
N ASN A 160 -15.22 -17.20 15.06
CA ASN A 160 -16.57 -17.05 14.50
C ASN A 160 -16.83 -15.67 13.87
N LEU A 161 -16.01 -14.68 14.19
CA LEU A 161 -16.12 -13.31 13.73
C LEU A 161 -14.76 -12.83 13.20
N VAL A 162 -14.78 -11.86 12.29
CA VAL A 162 -13.58 -11.15 11.86
C VAL A 162 -13.31 -9.96 12.79
N THR A 163 -12.06 -9.54 12.89
CA THR A 163 -11.67 -8.30 13.57
C THR A 163 -11.38 -7.22 12.53
N ASP A 164 -12.01 -6.06 12.64
CA ASP A 164 -11.71 -4.95 11.73
C ASP A 164 -10.36 -4.35 12.06
N VAL A 165 -9.52 -4.15 11.04
CA VAL A 165 -8.19 -3.59 11.22
C VAL A 165 -8.19 -2.14 10.77
N ASP A 166 -8.69 -1.80 9.59
CA ASP A 166 -8.90 -0.43 9.16
C ASP A 166 -9.98 -0.39 8.07
N TYR A 167 -10.61 0.77 7.89
CA TYR A 167 -11.78 0.93 7.05
C TYR A 167 -11.84 2.33 6.45
N VAL A 168 -12.02 2.41 5.13
CA VAL A 168 -12.38 3.65 4.46
C VAL A 168 -13.54 3.38 3.52
N TYR A 169 -14.51 4.28 3.44
CA TYR A 169 -15.52 4.25 2.39
C TYR A 169 -15.33 5.48 1.52
N TYR A 170 -15.22 5.25 0.22
CA TYR A 170 -14.92 6.31 -0.71
C TYR A 170 -16.08 6.60 -1.64
N GLY A 171 -15.98 7.70 -2.40
CA GLY A 171 -16.99 8.11 -3.37
C GLY A 171 -18.21 8.81 -2.74
N ALA A 172 -19.10 9.33 -3.60
CA ALA A 172 -20.29 10.05 -3.18
C ALA A 172 -21.25 9.11 -2.44
N ALA A 173 -21.92 9.59 -1.39
CA ALA A 173 -22.99 8.89 -0.70
C ALA A 173 -24.12 8.52 -1.70
N GLY A 174 -23.95 7.38 -2.38
CA GLY A 174 -24.86 6.81 -3.36
C GLY A 174 -25.82 5.81 -2.70
N THR A 175 -26.19 4.75 -3.42
CA THR A 175 -27.09 3.69 -2.93
C THR A 175 -26.42 2.67 -2.00
N GLN A 176 -25.09 2.68 -1.92
CA GLN A 176 -24.34 1.85 -0.99
C GLN A 176 -24.13 2.63 0.31
N ALA A 177 -24.40 1.98 1.44
CA ALA A 177 -24.14 2.54 2.76
C ALA A 177 -22.81 1.98 3.28
N PRO A 178 -22.13 2.69 4.19
CA PRO A 178 -21.04 2.10 4.94
C PRO A 178 -21.42 0.76 5.56
N VAL A 179 -20.41 -0.08 5.77
CA VAL A 179 -20.56 -1.37 6.46
C VAL A 179 -21.26 -1.13 7.80
N ASN A 180 -22.25 -1.96 8.11
CA ASN A 180 -22.89 -1.99 9.43
C ASN A 180 -23.14 -3.44 9.83
N LYS A 181 -22.40 -3.89 10.85
CA LYS A 181 -22.49 -5.23 11.46
C LYS A 181 -23.27 -5.23 12.75
N THR A 182 -23.86 -4.11 13.17
CA THR A 182 -24.59 -3.99 14.44
C THR A 182 -25.62 -5.11 14.61
N GLY A 183 -25.39 -6.01 15.57
CA GLY A 183 -26.30 -7.10 15.89
C GLY A 183 -26.34 -8.24 14.86
N VAL A 184 -25.50 -8.20 13.83
CA VAL A 184 -25.36 -9.30 12.87
C VAL A 184 -24.77 -10.51 13.60
N THR A 185 -25.41 -11.66 13.44
CA THR A 185 -24.97 -12.92 14.04
C THR A 185 -24.45 -13.86 12.97
N VAL A 186 -23.19 -14.28 13.12
CA VAL A 186 -22.50 -15.19 12.20
C VAL A 186 -21.86 -16.30 13.02
N ASN A 187 -22.06 -17.55 12.56
CA ASN A 187 -21.54 -18.75 13.21
C ASN A 187 -21.80 -18.84 14.73
N GLY A 188 -22.93 -18.28 15.20
CA GLY A 188 -23.32 -18.30 16.62
C GLY A 188 -22.78 -17.15 17.49
N SER A 189 -21.91 -16.29 16.94
CA SER A 189 -21.42 -15.08 17.60
C SER A 189 -22.07 -13.82 17.00
N THR A 190 -22.21 -12.77 17.79
CA THR A 190 -22.88 -11.52 17.38
C THR A 190 -21.92 -10.35 17.46
N TYR A 191 -21.84 -9.55 16.40
CA TYR A 191 -21.05 -8.33 16.35
C TYR A 191 -21.60 -7.28 17.31
N LEU A 192 -20.68 -6.54 17.93
CA LEU A 192 -20.99 -5.33 18.69
C LEU A 192 -21.51 -4.24 17.75
N PRO A 193 -22.18 -3.21 18.28
CA PRO A 193 -22.64 -2.09 17.48
C PRO A 193 -21.48 -1.33 16.83
N ASP A 194 -21.62 -1.05 15.54
CA ASP A 194 -20.77 -0.12 14.80
C ASP A 194 -21.35 1.31 14.90
N THR A 195 -20.52 2.34 14.78
CA THR A 195 -21.00 3.71 14.64
C THR A 195 -21.78 3.86 13.34
N ALA A 196 -22.97 4.45 13.44
CA ALA A 196 -23.78 4.76 12.28
C ALA A 196 -23.11 5.81 11.40
N ASP A 197 -23.27 5.65 10.08
CA ASP A 197 -22.75 6.59 9.09
C ASP A 197 -23.10 8.05 9.42
N ASN A 198 -22.08 8.91 9.35
CA ASN A 198 -22.22 10.35 9.44
C ASN A 198 -21.72 11.01 8.14
N PRO A 199 -22.62 11.32 7.19
CA PRO A 199 -22.24 11.89 5.89
C PRO A 199 -21.47 13.21 5.98
N ALA A 200 -21.54 13.94 7.10
CA ALA A 200 -20.78 15.17 7.29
C ALA A 200 -19.29 14.92 7.61
N LEU A 201 -18.96 13.76 8.15
CA LEU A 201 -17.59 13.33 8.45
C LEU A 201 -17.02 12.42 7.37
N HIS A 202 -17.89 11.76 6.61
CA HIS A 202 -17.57 10.78 5.57
C HIS A 202 -17.61 11.41 4.16
N ALA A 203 -17.03 12.60 4.01
CA ALA A 203 -17.08 13.36 2.76
C ALA A 203 -16.38 12.61 1.60
N PRO A 204 -16.91 12.65 0.37
CA PRO A 204 -16.36 11.90 -0.75
C PRO A 204 -14.99 12.41 -1.17
N LEU A 205 -14.13 11.47 -1.58
CA LEU A 205 -12.82 11.75 -2.16
C LEU A 205 -12.93 12.80 -3.26
N SER A 206 -12.11 13.85 -3.15
CA SER A 206 -12.07 14.92 -4.14
C SER A 206 -11.51 14.36 -5.45
N MET A 207 -12.37 14.29 -6.46
CA MET A 207 -12.01 13.97 -7.83
C MET A 207 -11.25 15.15 -8.43
N ASN A 208 -9.95 15.00 -8.71
CA ASN A 208 -9.35 15.83 -9.75
C ASN A 208 -9.71 15.19 -11.12
N THR A 209 -9.59 15.94 -12.22
CA THR A 209 -10.07 15.49 -13.54
C THR A 209 -9.26 14.36 -14.18
N THR A 210 -8.20 13.87 -13.51
CA THR A 210 -7.18 13.01 -14.13
C THR A 210 -6.87 11.76 -13.30
N THR A 211 -6.91 11.83 -11.98
CA THR A 211 -6.78 10.69 -11.06
C THR A 211 -7.79 10.79 -9.93
N ILE A 212 -8.33 9.64 -9.52
CA ILE A 212 -9.15 9.53 -8.31
C ILE A 212 -8.32 8.73 -7.33
N ASN A 213 -7.63 9.45 -6.45
CA ASN A 213 -6.85 8.85 -5.38
C ASN A 213 -6.96 9.66 -4.09
N THR A 214 -6.93 8.96 -2.95
CA THR A 214 -6.97 9.56 -1.62
C THR A 214 -5.86 9.02 -0.75
N CYS A 215 -5.31 9.89 0.09
CA CYS A 215 -4.23 9.57 0.99
C CYS A 215 -4.62 9.92 2.42
N ARG A 216 -4.23 9.06 3.34
CA ARG A 216 -4.33 9.29 4.78
C ARG A 216 -3.32 10.37 5.17
N VAL A 217 -3.79 11.38 5.89
CA VAL A 217 -2.98 12.50 6.43
C VAL A 217 -2.89 12.48 7.95
N ASP A 218 -3.76 11.71 8.61
CA ASP A 218 -3.70 11.47 10.05
C ASP A 218 -3.56 9.96 10.33
N LEU A 219 -2.41 9.59 10.91
CA LEU A 219 -2.11 8.21 11.32
C LEU A 219 -2.65 7.87 12.71
N THR A 220 -3.18 8.87 13.43
CA THR A 220 -3.68 8.69 14.80
C THR A 220 -5.18 8.44 14.84
N GLU A 221 -5.86 8.56 13.69
CA GLU A 221 -7.31 8.40 13.56
C GLU A 221 -8.06 9.35 14.51
N THR A 222 -7.64 10.62 14.56
CA THR A 222 -8.17 11.59 15.53
C THR A 222 -9.69 11.68 15.43
N GLY A 223 -10.38 11.40 16.54
CA GLY A 223 -11.84 11.46 16.62
C GLY A 223 -12.53 10.10 16.45
N GLN A 224 -11.79 9.04 16.14
CA GLN A 224 -12.28 7.66 16.17
C GLN A 224 -12.69 7.25 17.60
N VAL A 225 -13.76 6.47 17.70
CA VAL A 225 -14.16 5.78 18.92
C VAL A 225 -13.24 4.56 19.13
N MET A 226 -12.50 4.58 20.24
CA MET A 226 -11.37 3.67 20.45
C MET A 226 -11.74 2.33 21.10
N THR A 227 -12.95 2.18 21.61
CA THR A 227 -13.36 1.01 22.42
C THR A 227 -14.84 0.68 22.24
N GLY A 228 -15.20 -0.60 22.40
CA GLY A 228 -16.58 -1.05 22.45
C GLY A 228 -17.18 -1.51 21.12
N SER A 229 -16.35 -1.67 20.09
CA SER A 229 -16.73 -2.16 18.76
C SER A 229 -15.88 -3.38 18.36
N ASN A 230 -15.90 -3.72 17.07
CA ASN A 230 -15.42 -4.97 16.49
C ASN A 230 -13.98 -4.91 15.94
N GLY A 231 -13.31 -3.75 16.09
CA GLY A 231 -11.97 -3.53 15.58
C GLY A 231 -10.85 -3.91 16.53
N VAL A 232 -9.61 -3.79 16.05
CA VAL A 232 -8.37 -4.04 16.81
C VAL A 232 -8.42 -3.27 18.14
N SER A 233 -8.16 -3.95 19.25
CA SER A 233 -8.28 -3.37 20.61
C SER A 233 -9.65 -2.75 20.96
N GLY A 234 -10.71 -3.15 20.25
CA GLY A 234 -12.08 -2.69 20.45
C GLY A 234 -12.43 -1.39 19.73
N ARG A 235 -11.56 -0.89 18.85
CA ARG A 235 -11.80 0.30 18.02
C ARG A 235 -13.02 0.14 17.14
N ASP A 236 -13.62 1.27 16.81
CA ASP A 236 -14.76 1.36 15.92
C ASP A 236 -14.32 2.01 14.60
N GLU A 237 -13.92 1.17 13.66
CA GLU A 237 -13.35 1.61 12.37
C GLU A 237 -14.37 2.38 11.52
N THR A 238 -15.68 2.19 11.73
CA THR A 238 -16.73 2.95 11.03
C THR A 238 -16.98 4.35 11.63
N SER A 239 -16.33 4.68 12.75
CA SER A 239 -16.48 5.99 13.43
C SER A 239 -15.41 7.01 13.03
N GLU A 240 -14.45 6.62 12.19
CA GLU A 240 -13.34 7.47 11.79
C GLU A 240 -13.83 8.70 10.99
N PRO A 241 -13.44 9.94 11.36
CA PRO A 241 -13.80 11.13 10.61
C PRO A 241 -12.90 11.35 9.38
N TRP A 242 -13.29 10.78 8.24
CA TRP A 242 -12.50 10.87 6.99
C TRP A 242 -12.24 12.28 6.50
N SER A 243 -13.14 13.22 6.77
CA SER A 243 -12.95 14.65 6.44
C SER A 243 -11.73 15.28 7.11
N THR A 244 -11.16 14.63 8.12
CA THR A 244 -9.94 15.05 8.80
C THR A 244 -8.79 14.06 8.68
N THR A 245 -9.06 12.78 8.43
CA THR A 245 -8.02 11.75 8.36
C THR A 245 -7.56 11.44 6.93
N TRP A 246 -8.36 11.79 5.92
CA TRP A 246 -8.09 11.56 4.51
C TRP A 246 -8.19 12.85 3.69
N THR A 247 -7.42 12.93 2.61
CA THR A 247 -7.48 14.01 1.61
C THR A 247 -7.26 13.46 0.20
N ALA A 248 -7.55 14.25 -0.84
CA ALA A 248 -7.08 13.91 -2.18
C ALA A 248 -5.56 14.15 -2.27
N CYS A 249 -4.84 13.16 -2.80
CA CYS A 249 -3.39 13.32 -2.98
C CYS A 249 -3.11 14.18 -4.21
N ALA A 250 -1.97 14.88 -4.20
CA ALA A 250 -1.49 15.60 -5.37
C ALA A 250 -1.02 14.63 -6.47
N VAL A 251 -0.30 13.58 -6.07
CA VAL A 251 0.16 12.45 -6.89
C VAL A 251 0.02 11.16 -6.08
N PRO A 252 -0.21 10.01 -6.73
CA PRO A 252 -0.15 8.73 -6.03
C PRO A 252 1.24 8.48 -5.45
N SER A 253 1.35 7.95 -4.23
CA SER A 253 2.65 7.78 -3.57
C SER A 253 3.54 6.75 -4.28
N ALA A 254 2.95 5.79 -4.99
CA ALA A 254 3.71 4.87 -5.85
C ALA A 254 4.30 5.54 -7.11
N ALA A 255 3.88 6.77 -7.45
CA ALA A 255 4.37 7.51 -8.61
C ALA A 255 5.57 8.43 -8.28
N ASP A 256 5.82 8.69 -6.99
CA ASP A 256 6.85 9.57 -6.43
C ASP A 256 7.23 8.97 -5.07
N ILE A 257 8.17 8.01 -5.09
CA ILE A 257 8.42 7.12 -3.95
C ILE A 257 9.29 7.78 -2.86
N ASP A 258 10.10 8.77 -3.22
CA ASP A 258 10.94 9.53 -2.29
C ASP A 258 10.31 10.86 -1.83
N LEU A 259 9.14 11.19 -2.41
CA LEU A 259 8.30 12.34 -2.07
C LEU A 259 8.97 13.69 -2.31
N ASP A 260 9.85 13.76 -3.30
CA ASP A 260 10.58 14.96 -3.66
C ASP A 260 9.86 15.85 -4.69
N THR A 261 8.64 15.45 -5.08
CA THR A 261 7.76 16.08 -6.09
C THR A 261 8.11 15.84 -7.55
N VAL A 262 9.13 15.02 -7.83
CA VAL A 262 9.48 14.51 -9.14
C VAL A 262 8.90 13.10 -9.27
N LEU A 263 8.23 12.82 -10.38
CA LEU A 263 7.68 11.48 -10.60
C LEU A 263 8.83 10.50 -10.87
N ASN A 264 8.70 9.26 -10.40
CA ASN A 264 9.65 8.15 -10.62
C ASN A 264 10.10 8.00 -12.08
N SER A 265 9.23 8.32 -13.05
CA SER A 265 9.53 8.24 -14.48
C SER A 265 10.40 9.37 -15.03
N MET A 266 10.62 10.41 -14.24
CA MET A 266 11.43 11.60 -14.54
C MET A 266 12.51 11.85 -13.48
N ASP A 267 12.68 10.92 -12.55
CA ASP A 267 13.54 11.04 -11.38
C ASP A 267 14.86 10.27 -11.60
N ASN A 268 15.99 10.99 -11.56
CA ASN A 268 17.34 10.43 -11.68
C ASN A 268 17.91 9.93 -10.34
N CYS A 269 17.18 10.07 -9.22
CA CYS A 269 17.48 9.47 -7.92
C CYS A 269 16.23 8.90 -7.25
N LEU A 270 15.63 7.89 -7.89
CA LEU A 270 14.36 7.24 -7.51
C LEU A 270 14.08 7.03 -6.01
N THR A 271 15.09 6.93 -5.13
CA THR A 271 14.89 6.67 -3.70
C THR A 271 15.50 7.74 -2.79
N VAL A 272 16.09 8.79 -3.36
CA VAL A 272 16.83 9.83 -2.64
C VAL A 272 16.37 11.20 -3.12
N SER A 273 15.57 11.85 -2.26
CA SER A 273 14.96 13.14 -2.55
C SER A 273 15.94 14.16 -3.10
N ASN A 274 15.71 14.58 -4.34
CA ASN A 274 16.58 15.49 -5.07
C ASN A 274 15.77 16.35 -6.07
N THR A 275 14.81 17.14 -5.59
CA THR A 275 13.89 17.96 -6.42
C THR A 275 14.55 18.79 -7.54
N ALA A 276 15.83 19.15 -7.38
CA ALA A 276 16.60 19.88 -8.38
C ALA A 276 17.05 19.04 -9.60
N GLN A 277 17.02 17.71 -9.50
CA GLN A 277 17.38 16.74 -10.54
C GLN A 277 18.72 17.08 -11.20
N THR A 278 19.70 17.47 -10.38
CA THR A 278 21.05 17.81 -10.85
C THR A 278 21.79 16.52 -11.17
N ASP A 279 22.43 16.50 -12.33
CA ASP A 279 23.26 15.41 -12.86
C ASP A 279 24.44 16.11 -13.56
N THR A 280 25.56 16.18 -12.84
CA THR A 280 26.70 17.03 -13.21
C THR A 280 27.52 16.44 -14.34
N ASP A 281 27.63 15.12 -14.44
CA ASP A 281 28.41 14.43 -15.47
C ASP A 281 27.58 13.80 -16.60
N ALA A 282 26.25 13.90 -16.49
CA ALA A 282 25.27 13.49 -17.49
C ALA A 282 25.25 11.98 -17.77
N ASP A 283 25.46 11.16 -16.73
CA ASP A 283 25.38 9.71 -16.83
C ASP A 283 23.97 9.14 -16.58
N GLY A 284 23.05 10.00 -16.11
CA GLY A 284 21.66 9.65 -15.81
C GLY A 284 21.37 9.30 -14.35
N VAL A 285 22.37 9.33 -13.47
CA VAL A 285 22.26 9.22 -12.01
C VAL A 285 22.37 10.62 -11.42
N GLY A 286 21.46 11.01 -10.52
CA GLY A 286 21.51 12.35 -9.95
C GLY A 286 22.63 12.50 -8.90
N ASP A 287 23.21 13.70 -8.79
CA ASP A 287 24.30 14.02 -7.86
C ASP A 287 24.01 13.62 -6.40
N ALA A 288 22.72 13.54 -6.01
CA ALA A 288 22.30 13.18 -4.66
C ALA A 288 22.44 11.68 -4.34
N CYS A 289 22.41 10.82 -5.36
CA CYS A 289 22.51 9.37 -5.27
C CYS A 289 23.70 8.82 -6.07
N ASP A 290 24.52 9.71 -6.63
CA ASP A 290 25.70 9.37 -7.38
C ASP A 290 26.94 9.22 -6.46
N SER A 291 27.61 8.06 -6.48
CA SER A 291 28.86 7.81 -5.76
C SER A 291 30.10 8.41 -6.45
N CYS A 292 29.96 8.89 -7.69
CA CYS A 292 30.95 9.63 -8.45
C CYS A 292 30.35 10.83 -9.22
N PRO A 293 29.84 11.90 -8.55
CA PRO A 293 29.10 13.04 -9.16
C PRO A 293 29.79 13.86 -10.26
N THR A 294 31.01 13.50 -10.65
CA THR A 294 31.80 14.23 -11.64
C THR A 294 32.44 13.31 -12.68
N VAL A 295 32.19 11.99 -12.60
CA VAL A 295 32.77 10.97 -13.47
C VAL A 295 31.67 10.02 -13.90
N ALA A 296 31.18 10.21 -15.13
CA ALA A 296 30.05 9.48 -15.67
C ALA A 296 30.21 7.95 -15.57
N ASP A 297 29.37 7.31 -14.75
CA ASP A 297 29.30 5.86 -14.53
C ASP A 297 27.89 5.40 -14.13
N MET A 298 26.98 5.33 -15.11
CA MET A 298 25.60 4.86 -14.92
C MET A 298 25.45 3.54 -14.10
N MET A 299 26.47 2.67 -14.05
CA MET A 299 26.38 1.39 -13.34
C MET A 299 26.70 1.49 -11.84
N GLN A 300 27.29 2.58 -11.37
CA GLN A 300 27.60 2.86 -9.96
C GLN A 300 28.23 1.67 -9.20
N PRO A 301 29.28 1.02 -9.73
CA PRO A 301 30.00 -0.01 -8.99
C PRO A 301 30.76 0.62 -7.81
N ASP A 302 30.71 -0.05 -6.66
CA ASP A 302 31.45 0.28 -5.44
C ASP A 302 31.90 -1.06 -4.82
N VAL A 303 33.09 -1.53 -5.23
CA VAL A 303 33.56 -2.90 -4.93
C VAL A 303 33.87 -3.11 -3.46
N ASP A 304 34.39 -2.08 -2.79
CA ASP A 304 34.81 -2.17 -1.40
C ASP A 304 33.79 -1.56 -0.41
N ALA A 305 32.69 -0.99 -0.95
CA ALA A 305 31.53 -0.49 -0.22
C ALA A 305 31.88 0.67 0.73
N ASP A 306 32.77 1.55 0.29
CA ASP A 306 33.21 2.71 1.05
C ASP A 306 32.38 3.98 0.78
N GLY A 307 31.51 3.93 -0.25
CA GLY A 307 30.61 5.00 -0.67
C GLY A 307 31.14 5.87 -1.80
N VAL A 308 32.35 5.60 -2.31
CA VAL A 308 32.95 6.22 -3.50
C VAL A 308 32.91 5.19 -4.63
N GLY A 309 32.41 5.58 -5.80
CA GLY A 309 32.31 4.64 -6.92
C GLY A 309 33.69 4.29 -7.51
N ASP A 310 33.85 3.08 -8.04
CA ASP A 310 35.12 2.59 -8.61
C ASP A 310 35.68 3.53 -9.70
N ALA A 311 34.81 4.29 -10.38
CA ALA A 311 35.19 5.23 -11.43
C ALA A 311 35.99 6.45 -10.92
N CYS A 312 35.79 6.83 -9.66
CA CYS A 312 36.44 7.98 -9.02
C CYS A 312 37.18 7.62 -7.72
N ASP A 313 37.22 6.33 -7.36
CA ASP A 313 37.96 5.81 -6.22
C ASP A 313 39.45 5.60 -6.53
N ASN A 314 40.32 6.17 -5.69
CA ASN A 314 41.78 6.02 -5.77
C ASN A 314 42.32 4.72 -5.14
N CYS A 315 41.45 3.90 -4.56
CA CYS A 315 41.75 2.66 -3.85
C CYS A 315 40.62 1.60 -3.94
N SER A 316 40.03 1.38 -5.14
CA SER A 316 38.87 0.50 -5.48
C SER A 316 38.77 -0.95 -4.98
N THR A 317 39.65 -1.39 -4.10
CA THR A 317 39.62 -2.71 -3.45
C THR A 317 39.85 -2.65 -1.94
N ALA A 318 40.00 -1.46 -1.36
CA ALA A 318 40.37 -1.22 0.03
C ALA A 318 39.65 0.02 0.57
N PRO A 319 38.65 -0.14 1.46
CA PRO A 319 37.76 0.96 1.82
C PRO A 319 38.51 2.18 2.37
N ASN A 320 38.32 3.33 1.72
CA ASN A 320 38.92 4.60 2.11
C ASN A 320 38.01 5.79 1.77
N PRO A 321 36.89 5.99 2.50
CA PRO A 321 35.88 7.00 2.16
C PRO A 321 36.39 8.45 2.12
N ASP A 322 37.57 8.73 2.69
CA ASP A 322 38.20 10.05 2.69
C ASP A 322 39.07 10.32 1.45
N GLN A 323 39.32 9.29 0.63
CA GLN A 323 40.08 9.34 -0.61
C GLN A 323 41.45 10.00 -0.43
N ALA A 324 42.08 9.81 0.74
CA ALA A 324 43.36 10.43 1.06
C ALA A 324 44.47 9.97 0.10
N ASP A 325 45.14 10.92 -0.56
CA ASP A 325 46.35 10.71 -1.35
C ASP A 325 47.40 11.74 -0.91
N SER A 326 48.19 11.38 0.11
CA SER A 326 49.17 12.29 0.72
C SER A 326 50.31 12.68 -0.22
N ASN A 327 50.55 11.88 -1.27
CA ASN A 327 51.69 12.05 -2.15
C ASN A 327 51.31 12.59 -3.55
N GLY A 328 50.01 12.68 -3.86
CA GLY A 328 49.45 13.28 -5.07
C GLY A 328 49.71 12.47 -6.34
N ASN A 329 49.85 11.14 -6.23
CA ASN A 329 50.10 10.26 -7.38
C ASN A 329 48.82 9.64 -7.97
N GLY A 330 47.66 9.92 -7.39
CA GLY A 330 46.36 9.35 -7.79
C GLY A 330 46.10 7.93 -7.27
N ILE A 331 46.90 7.45 -6.31
CA ILE A 331 46.70 6.18 -5.59
C ILE A 331 46.51 6.53 -4.12
N GLY A 332 45.45 6.00 -3.50
CA GLY A 332 45.13 6.29 -2.10
C GLY A 332 46.17 5.78 -1.11
N ASP A 333 46.11 6.32 0.11
CA ASP A 333 47.03 5.99 1.21
C ASP A 333 46.74 4.62 1.88
N ALA A 334 45.61 3.98 1.56
CA ALA A 334 45.11 2.75 2.19
C ALA A 334 45.90 1.47 1.85
#